data_AF-A0A948DSS0-F1
#
_entry.id   AF-A0A948DSS0-F1
#
_cell.length_a   1.000
_cell.length_b   1.000
_cell.length_c   1.000
_cell.angle_alpha   90.00
_cell.angle_beta   90.00
_cell.angle_gamma   90.00
#
_symmetry.space_group_name_H-M   'P 1'
#
loop_
_entity.id
_entity.type
_entity.pdbx_description
1 polymer ?
#
loop_
_entity_poly.entity_id
_entity_poly.type
_entity_poly.pdbx_seq_one_letter_code
_entity_poly.pdbx_strand_id
1 'polypeptide(L)' 'MKKPRSRTKQGVFRPLRSDTKIDTIEKKYNVDLGVRPDMKLGNYLKKKGYPSLSQMLSFQ' A
#
# COMPACT_ATOMS: atom_id res chain seq x y z
N MET A 1 -15.97 -17.91 -7.35
CA MET A 1 -14.54 -18.04 -6.95
C MET A 1 -13.83 -16.69 -7.06
N LYS A 2 -13.30 -16.13 -5.95
CA LYS A 2 -12.43 -14.95 -6.00
C LYS A 2 -11.14 -15.36 -6.74
N LYS A 3 -10.86 -14.76 -7.91
CA LYS A 3 -9.61 -15.02 -8.65
C LYS A 3 -8.41 -14.82 -7.72
N PRO A 4 -7.43 -15.74 -7.68
CA PRO A 4 -6.20 -15.49 -6.96
C PRO A 4 -5.60 -14.21 -7.54
N ARG A 5 -5.23 -13.25 -6.68
CA ARG A 5 -4.64 -11.98 -7.11
C ARG A 5 -3.44 -12.32 -7.98
N SER A 6 -3.56 -12.11 -9.29
CA SER A 6 -2.61 -12.60 -10.28
C SER A 6 -1.22 -12.06 -9.93
N ARG A 7 -0.30 -12.97 -9.59
CA ARG A 7 1.14 -12.66 -9.53
C ARG A 7 1.54 -12.24 -10.94
N THR A 8 2.42 -11.26 -11.08
CA THR A 8 3.03 -11.01 -12.40
C THR A 8 3.70 -12.31 -12.88
N LYS A 9 3.93 -12.48 -14.19
CA LYS A 9 4.54 -13.69 -14.76
C LYS A 9 5.82 -14.16 -14.04
N GLN A 10 6.50 -13.26 -13.31
CA GLN A 10 7.69 -13.55 -12.49
C GLN A 10 7.42 -13.84 -11.00
N GLY A 11 6.17 -14.02 -10.56
CA GLY A 11 5.86 -14.31 -9.16
C GLY A 11 5.99 -13.13 -8.21
N VAL A 12 6.17 -11.90 -8.70
CA VAL A 12 6.32 -10.70 -7.86
C VAL A 12 4.94 -10.18 -7.46
N PHE A 13 4.81 -9.76 -6.19
CA PHE A 13 3.61 -9.08 -5.72
C PHE A 13 3.43 -7.78 -6.50
N ARG A 14 2.29 -7.58 -7.15
CA ARG A 14 2.04 -6.35 -7.91
C ARG A 14 2.14 -5.16 -6.95
N PRO A 15 2.95 -4.13 -7.26
CA PRO A 15 2.99 -2.94 -6.44
C PRO A 15 1.59 -2.34 -6.35
N LEU A 16 1.21 -1.93 -5.14
CA LEU A 16 -0.05 -1.21 -4.96
C LEU A 16 0.04 0.12 -5.72
N ARG A 17 -1.05 0.50 -6.36
CA ARG A 17 -1.16 1.74 -7.14
C ARG A 17 -0.83 2.95 -6.25
N SER A 18 0.02 3.87 -6.75
CA SER A 18 0.44 5.07 -6.01
C SER A 18 -0.71 6.02 -5.72
N ASP A 19 -1.77 5.97 -6.51
CA ASP A 19 -3.03 6.70 -6.38
C ASP A 19 -4.01 6.10 -5.35
N THR A 20 -3.67 4.98 -4.70
CA THR A 20 -4.50 4.39 -3.65
C THR A 20 -4.61 5.33 -2.45
N LYS A 21 -5.82 5.53 -1.90
CA LYS A 21 -6.04 6.34 -0.70
C LYS A 21 -5.53 5.64 0.56
N ILE A 22 -5.00 6.42 1.50
CA ILE A 22 -4.56 5.92 2.80
C ILE A 22 -5.72 5.26 3.56
N ASP A 23 -6.93 5.83 3.52
CA ASP A 23 -8.12 5.22 4.15
C ASP A 23 -8.35 3.76 3.74
N THR A 24 -8.11 3.44 2.45
CA THR A 24 -8.26 2.07 1.96
C THR A 24 -7.17 1.14 2.50
N ILE A 25 -5.99 1.67 2.78
CA ILE A 25 -4.84 0.92 3.28
C ILE A 25 -5.01 0.66 4.77
N GLU A 26 -5.40 1.68 5.53
CA GLU A 26 -5.72 1.56 6.95
C GLU A 26 -6.80 0.51 7.16
N LYS A 27 -7.90 0.58 6.41
CA LYS A 27 -8.98 -0.43 6.47
C LYS A 27 -8.53 -1.84 6.05
N LYS A 28 -7.65 -1.94 5.06
CA LYS A 28 -7.24 -3.23 4.48
C LYS A 28 -6.20 -3.95 5.32
N TYR A 29 -5.29 -3.22 5.93
CA TYR A 29 -4.20 -3.76 6.73
C TYR A 29 -4.39 -3.54 8.24
N ASN A 30 -5.48 -2.89 8.64
CA ASN A 30 -5.81 -2.54 10.02
C ASN A 30 -4.65 -1.81 10.72
N VAL A 31 -4.03 -0.86 9.99
CA VAL A 31 -2.95 -0.01 10.46
C VAL A 31 -3.49 1.40 10.63
N ASP A 32 -3.01 2.12 11.64
CA ASP A 32 -3.25 3.57 11.77
C ASP A 32 -1.99 4.30 11.28
N LEU A 33 -2.13 5.10 10.21
CA LEU A 33 -1.03 5.88 9.65
C LEU A 33 -1.08 7.34 10.11
N GLY A 34 -2.13 7.76 10.84
CA GLY A 34 -2.26 9.09 11.42
C GLY A 34 -2.19 10.24 10.40
N VAL A 35 -2.52 9.96 9.13
CA VAL A 35 -2.52 10.96 8.05
C VAL A 35 -3.91 11.14 7.48
N ARG A 36 -4.11 12.20 6.69
CA ARG A 36 -5.42 12.47 6.09
C ARG A 36 -5.90 11.27 5.25
N PRO A 37 -7.15 10.81 5.40
CA PRO A 37 -7.67 9.61 4.73
C PRO A 37 -7.71 9.73 3.20
N ASP A 38 -7.79 10.96 2.68
CA ASP A 38 -7.77 11.29 1.25
C ASP A 38 -6.34 11.30 0.65
N MET A 39 -5.30 11.18 1.49
CA MET A 39 -3.92 11.19 1.04
C MET A 39 -3.64 10.00 0.12
N LYS A 40 -2.91 10.25 -0.96
CA LYS A 40 -2.43 9.19 -1.86
C LYS A 40 -1.24 8.47 -1.24
N LEU A 41 -1.24 7.14 -1.32
CA LEU A 41 -0.15 6.28 -0.85
C LEU A 41 1.21 6.71 -1.42
N GLY A 42 1.27 7.03 -2.72
CA GLY A 42 2.52 7.47 -3.35
C GLY A 42 3.10 8.72 -2.70
N ASN A 43 2.25 9.66 -2.28
CA ASN A 43 2.70 10.86 -1.57
C ASN A 43 3.15 10.53 -0.16
N TYR A 44 2.46 9.61 0.52
CA TYR A 44 2.83 9.16 1.86
C TYR A 44 4.19 8.45 1.86
N LEU A 45 4.37 7.48 0.96
CA LEU A 45 5.62 6.75 0.77
C LEU A 45 6.78 7.70 0.44
N LYS A 46 6.59 8.67 -0.47
CA LYS A 46 7.59 9.70 -0.78
C LYS A 46 7.95 10.57 0.43
N LYS A 47 6.95 11.02 1.20
CA LYS A 47 7.16 11.88 2.37
C LYS A 47 7.91 11.16 3.49
N LYS A 48 7.67 9.86 3.66
CA LYS A 48 8.34 9.02 4.66
C LYS A 48 9.64 8.37 4.16
N GLY A 49 9.90 8.38 2.86
CA GLY A 49 11.08 7.75 2.25
C GLY A 49 10.96 6.25 2.02
N TYR A 50 9.75 5.67 2.06
CA TYR A 50 9.54 4.25 1.81
C TYR A 50 9.46 3.95 0.31
N PRO A 51 10.20 2.94 -0.20
CA PRO A 51 10.14 2.56 -1.62
C PRO A 51 8.91 1.71 -1.97
N SER A 52 8.27 1.08 -0.97
CA SER A 52 7.06 0.26 -1.20
C SER A 52 6.18 0.16 0.04
N LEU A 53 4.90 -0.13 -0.18
CA LEU A 53 3.95 -0.44 0.89
C LEU A 53 4.39 -1.65 1.73
N SER A 54 4.95 -2.68 1.09
CA SER A 54 5.48 -3.85 1.80
C SER A 54 6.58 -3.49 2.78
N GLN A 55 7.54 -2.63 2.38
CA GLN A 55 8.55 -2.15 3.33
C GLN A 55 7.92 -1.32 4.45
N MET A 56 7.02 -0.39 4.11
CA MET A 56 6.30 0.40 5.13
C MET A 56 5.63 -0.49 6.18
N LEU A 57 4.95 -1.57 5.76
CA LEU A 57 4.28 -2.51 6.66
C LEU A 57 5.25 -3.40 7.45
N SER A 58 6.47 -3.65 6.96
CA SER A 58 7.48 -4.40 7.72
C SER A 58 8.09 -3.62 8.88
N PHE A 59 7.96 -2.30 8.88
CA PHE A 59 8.49 -1.41 9.93
C PHE A 59 7.46 -1.01 11.00
N GLN A 60 6.24 -1.57 10.95
CA GLN A 60 5.12 -1.22 11.83
C GLN A 60 4.72 -2.43 12.67
#